data_AF-A0AAU8JP03-F1
#
_entry.id   AF-A0AAU8JP03-F1
#
_cell.length_a   1.000
_cell.length_b   1.000
_cell.length_c   1.000
_cell.angle_alpha   90.00
_cell.angle_beta   90.00
_cell.angle_gamma   90.00
#
_symmetry.space_group_name_H-M   'P 1'
#
loop_
_entity.id
_entity.type
_entity.pdbx_description
1 polymer ?
#
loop_
_entity_poly.entity_id
_entity_poly.type
_entity_poly.pdbx_seq_one_letter_code
_entity_poly.pdbx_strand_id
1 'polypeptide(L)' 'MYDWLIQPAEADLNRNQTQNLVFVLDVFLRSLPMAALYDGQQYLIEKYSLALSPGLKL' A
#
# COMPACT_ATOMS: atom_id res chain seq x y z
N MET A 1 5.01 -9.86 3.51
CA MET A 1 4.98 -8.39 3.76
C MET A 1 3.61 -7.81 3.50
N TYR A 2 2.94 -8.18 2.40
CA TYR A 2 1.53 -7.82 2.17
C TYR A 2 0.64 -8.11 3.38
N ASP A 3 0.73 -9.32 3.93
CA ASP A 3 -0.10 -9.80 5.06
C ASP A 3 0.07 -8.95 6.32
N TRP A 4 1.23 -8.33 6.51
CA TRP A 4 1.50 -7.50 7.67
C TRP A 4 1.11 -6.03 7.47
N LEU A 5 1.26 -5.51 6.25
CA LEU A 5 1.08 -4.08 5.94
C LEU A 5 -0.31 -3.75 5.39
N ILE A 6 -0.84 -4.61 4.50
CA ILE A 6 -2.03 -4.32 3.70
C ILE A 6 -3.23 -5.13 4.18
N GLN A 7 -3.07 -6.43 4.45
CA GLN A 7 -4.17 -7.31 4.84
C GLN A 7 -5.00 -6.79 6.04
N PRO A 8 -4.42 -6.18 7.10
CA PRO A 8 -5.22 -5.64 8.21
C PRO A 8 -6.15 -4.49 7.79
N ALA A 9 -5.76 -3.73 6.78
CA ALA A 9 -6.52 -2.59 6.26
C ALA A 9 -7.45 -2.97 5.10
N GLU A 10 -7.28 -4.14 4.49
CA GLU A 10 -7.99 -4.54 3.26
C GLU A 10 -9.52 -4.56 3.45
N ALA A 11 -9.99 -4.96 4.63
CA ALA A 11 -11.42 -4.93 4.96
C ALA A 11 -12.01 -3.51 4.88
N ASP A 12 -11.28 -2.52 5.42
CA ASP A 12 -11.71 -1.12 5.40
C ASP A 12 -11.55 -0.50 4.01
N LEU A 13 -10.47 -0.84 3.28
CA LEU A 13 -10.25 -0.39 1.91
C LEU A 13 -11.38 -0.86 0.98
N ASN A 14 -11.79 -2.12 1.11
CA ASN A 14 -12.90 -2.69 0.34
C ASN A 14 -14.24 -2.07 0.74
N ARG A 15 -14.49 -1.88 2.04
CA ARG A 15 -15.72 -1.24 2.53
C ARG A 15 -15.88 0.19 2.02
N ASN A 16 -14.78 0.92 1.91
CA ASN A 16 -14.76 2.30 1.42
C ASN A 16 -14.57 2.39 -0.11
N GLN A 17 -14.56 1.26 -0.83
CA GLN A 17 -14.33 1.20 -2.28
C GLN A 17 -13.09 2.01 -2.72
N THR A 18 -12.04 1.96 -1.91
CA THR A 18 -10.84 2.76 -2.12
C THR A 18 -10.09 2.24 -3.35
N GLN A 19 -9.77 3.14 -4.28
CA GLN A 19 -9.01 2.83 -5.49
C GLN A 19 -7.60 3.39 -5.48
N ASN A 20 -7.35 4.40 -4.63
CA ASN A 20 -6.07 5.11 -4.54
C ASN A 20 -5.44 4.87 -3.17
N LEU A 21 -4.21 4.37 -3.15
CA LEU A 21 -3.42 4.22 -1.94
C LEU A 21 -2.24 5.19 -1.99
N VAL A 22 -2.19 6.08 -1.00
CA VAL A 22 -1.07 7.00 -0.82
C VAL A 22 -0.21 6.51 0.33
N PHE A 23 1.03 6.13 0.03
CA PHE A 23 1.98 5.69 1.03
C PHE A 23 2.84 6.85 1.52
N VAL A 24 2.84 7.05 2.84
CA VAL A 24 3.74 7.96 3.54
C VAL A 24 4.81 7.10 4.21
N LEU A 25 5.92 6.89 3.51
CA LEU A 25 6.95 5.94 3.92
C LEU A 25 8.10 6.63 4.66
N ASP A 26 8.46 6.05 5.80
CA ASP A 26 9.71 6.35 6.49
C ASP A 26 10.91 5.84 5.67
N VAL A 27 12.11 6.37 5.92
CA VAL A 27 13.36 6.11 5.20
C VAL A 27 13.59 4.63 4.93
N PHE A 28 13.31 3.76 5.89
CA PHE A 28 13.52 2.31 5.76
C PHE A 28 12.53 1.61 4.83
N LEU A 29 11.33 2.16 4.66
CA LEU A 29 10.29 1.58 3.82
C LEU A 29 10.32 2.13 2.39
N ARG A 30 11.02 3.25 2.15
CA ARG A 30 11.13 3.86 0.81
C ARG A 30 11.83 2.98 -0.22
N SER A 31 12.67 2.04 0.21
CA SER A 31 13.32 1.06 -0.67
C SER A 31 12.43 -0.15 -0.98
N LEU A 32 11.30 -0.30 -0.28
CA LEU A 32 10.38 -1.42 -0.52
C LEU A 32 9.51 -1.12 -1.75
N PRO A 33 9.43 -2.05 -2.72
CA PRO A 33 8.55 -1.88 -3.86
C PRO A 33 7.10 -2.15 -3.44
N MET A 34 6.41 -1.13 -2.90
CA MET A 34 5.01 -1.27 -2.46
C MET A 34 4.09 -1.77 -3.57
N ALA A 35 4.40 -1.41 -4.83
CA ALA A 35 3.71 -1.91 -6.02
C ALA A 35 3.80 -3.43 -6.21
N ALA A 36 4.89 -4.06 -5.76
CA ALA A 36 5.15 -5.48 -5.90
C ALA A 36 4.69 -6.30 -4.69
N LEU A 37 3.96 -5.71 -3.73
CA LEU A 37 3.36 -6.49 -2.65
C LEU A 37 2.26 -7.38 -3.24
N TYR A 38 2.41 -8.69 -3.06
CA TYR A 38 1.53 -9.71 -3.62
C TYR A 38 0.60 -10.27 -2.55
N ASP A 39 -0.69 -10.36 -2.85
CA ASP A 39 -1.74 -10.82 -1.92
C ASP A 39 -2.01 -12.34 -2.00
N GLY A 40 -1.27 -13.05 -2.86
CA GLY A 40 -1.50 -14.47 -3.16
C GLY A 40 -2.28 -14.72 -4.46
N GLN A 41 -2.88 -13.69 -5.05
CA GLN A 41 -3.59 -13.72 -6.33
C GLN A 41 -3.05 -12.68 -7.32
N GLN A 42 -2.89 -11.43 -6.89
CA GLN A 42 -2.50 -10.28 -7.70
C GLN A 42 -1.57 -9.32 -6.93
N TYR A 43 -0.83 -8.51 -7.67
CA TYR A 43 0.03 -7.48 -7.09
C TYR A 43 -0.78 -6.24 -6.70
N LEU A 44 -0.28 -5.49 -5.72
CA LEU A 44 -0.96 -4.31 -5.20
C LEU A 44 -1.22 -3.24 -6.27
N ILE A 45 -0.30 -3.12 -7.24
CA ILE A 45 -0.43 -2.22 -8.39
C ILE A 45 -1.56 -2.61 -9.36
N GLU A 46 -1.99 -3.88 -9.36
CA GLU A 46 -3.10 -4.36 -10.19
C GLU A 46 -4.45 -4.06 -9.53
N LYS A 47 -4.50 -3.99 -8.19
CA LYS A 47 -5.71 -3.66 -7.42
C LYS A 47 -5.93 -2.15 -7.25
N TYR A 48 -4.86 -1.40 -7.03
CA TYR A 48 -4.94 0.00 -6.60
C TYR A 48 -3.98 0.89 -7.39
N SER A 49 -4.39 2.14 -7.59
CA SER A 49 -3.49 3.21 -8.03
C SER A 49 -2.63 3.65 -6.85
N LEU A 50 -1.31 3.56 -7.01
CA LEU A 50 -0.36 3.81 -5.93
C LEU A 50 0.32 5.16 -6.10
N ALA A 51 0.37 5.94 -5.02
CA ALA A 51 1.13 7.18 -4.95
C ALA A 51 2.09 7.15 -3.75
N LEU A 52 3.28 7.73 -3.93
CA LEU A 52 4.28 7.89 -2.88
C LEU A 52 4.31 9.34 -2.45
N SER A 53 4.08 9.60 -1.16
CA SER A 53 4.21 10.94 -0.59
C SER A 53 5.62 11.14 -0.02
N PRO A 54 6.30 12.27 -0.30
CA PRO A 54 7.49 12.64 0.45
C PRO A 54 7.06 12.87 1.90
N GLY A 55 7.52 12.00 2.82
CA GLY A 55 6.99 11.86 4.17
C GLY A 55 6.76 13.17 4.96
N LEU A 56 5.88 13.12 5.95
CA LEU A 56 5.62 14.28 6.83
C LEU A 56 6.92 14.67 7.57
N LYS A 57 7.45 15.86 7.27
CA LYS A 57 8.35 16.56 8.18
C LYS A 57 7.48 17.19 9.26
N LEU A 58 7.46 16.58 10.45
CA LEU A 58 6.95 17.19 11.68
C LEU A 58 8.03 18.09 12.29
#